data_AF-A0AB38AGP9-F1
#
_entry.id   AF-A0AB38AGP9-F1
#
_cell.length_a   1.000
_cell.length_b   1.000
_cell.length_c   1.000
_cell.angle_alpha   90.00
_cell.angle_beta   90.00
_cell.angle_gamma   90.00
#
_symmetry.space_group_name_H-M   'P 1'
#
loop_
_entity.id
_entity.type
_entity.pdbx_description
1 polymer ?
#
loop_
_entity_poly.entity_id
_entity_poly.type
_entity_poly.pdbx_seq_one_letter_code
_entity_poly.pdbx_strand_id
1 'polypeptide(L)'
;MSCPRPALVDLSGRADERQAGGGLYLHVIGPGDQKNLERALRQHELSHDHPHPAPRLAPARVAPDAARLDASAAGRRTPESVRTLQGAVGNRAVTAALGRGGQAGTPVQRVGAPPFGKRFSGSSLGTESELSGFVCALPMNASRTFAVVRSAQDDKPLVQVTKDMVQGPYPNPKNLPMANSGQWQIHTVELVTYPSLIDDGQVQERNNAVQFLLEVFRAHTCSHTHEPLRAQTSEDGQYRLEVVGARHVVASGTGMHAEEDASVRMPPAGQQLTMGVAAEDFGTGATREPGHGDELKLLESAPWYRRELAAEAAQRMPGLSAQPGDPASVARVYAYLASVIDFTAGLLAKYRLPMEDYEPEGNPLAFGLTDPKVKNEWHILPRTRPKNMLDTLDGSSRSAAMELLRTMPPRGDEKAWQAAHRYIFRGGGEVAGHGINDAVVTSAKDGRETDHPAALFEFRTVPDQLKRYVPQQRQAEVEISDPLSEFGTRRSEAVRAINTRVAGPGNVESFADWYREQHPRHQDKPVARLLTLATAQQKSQWLRTSRPEQWREIKDRFGPEA
;
A
#
# COMPACT_ATOMS: atom_id res chain seq x y z
N MET A 1 32.54 -6.43 2.57
CA MET A 1 32.40 -5.37 1.56
C MET A 1 31.25 -4.47 1.99
N SER A 2 31.51 -3.20 2.28
CA SER A 2 30.53 -2.25 2.81
C SER A 2 29.72 -1.66 1.67
N CYS A 3 28.40 -1.54 1.84
CA CYS A 3 27.55 -0.79 0.90
C CYS A 3 28.03 0.66 0.81
N PRO A 4 28.04 1.28 -0.39
CA PRO A 4 28.30 2.71 -0.52
C PRO A 4 27.20 3.49 0.20
N ARG A 5 27.58 4.37 1.12
CA ARG A 5 26.64 5.31 1.77
C ARG A 5 26.10 6.28 0.71
N PRO A 6 24.80 6.64 0.74
CA PRO A 6 24.27 7.65 -0.17
C PRO A 6 24.96 8.99 0.09
N ALA A 7 25.33 9.68 -0.99
CA ALA A 7 26.01 10.97 -0.94
C ALA A 7 25.16 12.02 -0.20
N LEU A 8 25.80 12.71 0.76
CA LEU A 8 25.26 13.88 1.45
C LEU A 8 24.95 14.99 0.42
N VAL A 9 23.68 15.39 0.34
CA VAL A 9 23.27 16.60 -0.39
C VAL A 9 23.49 17.80 0.54
N ASP A 10 24.42 18.67 0.14
CA ASP A 10 24.77 19.92 0.81
C ASP A 10 23.69 20.99 0.56
N LEU A 11 22.82 21.23 1.56
CA LEU A 11 21.83 22.30 1.57
C LEU A 11 22.39 23.53 2.30
N SER A 12 23.36 24.22 1.70
CA SER A 12 23.87 25.51 2.20
C SER A 12 23.44 26.67 1.29
N GLY A 13 22.13 26.95 1.25
CA GLY A 13 21.58 28.19 0.71
C GLY A 13 21.33 29.20 1.82
N ARG A 14 22.03 30.35 1.82
CA ARG A 14 21.78 31.48 2.73
C ARG A 14 20.39 32.07 2.49
N ALA A 15 19.62 32.25 3.56
CA ALA A 15 18.46 33.13 3.60
C ALA A 15 18.93 34.56 3.90
N ASP A 16 18.65 35.50 3.00
CA ASP A 16 18.69 36.93 3.29
C ASP A 16 17.24 37.39 3.53
N GLU A 17 16.96 37.81 4.77
CA GLU A 17 15.71 38.47 5.15
C GLU A 17 15.71 39.93 4.65
N ARG A 18 14.83 40.25 3.69
CA ARG A 18 14.20 41.58 3.61
C ARG A 18 12.74 41.45 3.15
N GLN A 19 11.88 42.10 3.93
CA GLN A 19 10.43 42.18 3.79
C GLN A 19 9.96 42.70 2.42
N ALA A 20 8.99 42.00 1.81
CA ALA A 20 7.81 42.57 1.15
C ALA A 20 6.79 41.44 0.92
N GLY A 21 5.52 41.68 1.27
CA GLY A 21 4.44 40.69 1.23
C GLY A 21 4.01 40.27 -0.18
N GLY A 22 3.43 39.07 -0.27
CA GLY A 22 2.82 38.51 -1.48
C GLY A 22 3.25 37.07 -1.71
N GLY A 23 2.39 36.11 -1.38
CA GLY A 23 2.67 34.68 -1.60
C GLY A 23 2.66 34.31 -3.07
N LEU A 24 3.79 33.77 -3.55
CA LEU A 24 3.89 33.00 -4.78
C LEU A 24 4.91 31.88 -4.57
N TYR A 25 4.47 30.63 -4.68
CA TYR A 25 5.35 29.46 -4.72
C TYR A 25 6.08 29.43 -6.07
N LEU A 26 7.41 29.60 -6.06
CA LEU A 26 8.25 29.48 -7.24
C LEU A 26 8.88 28.06 -7.27
N HIS A 27 8.43 27.21 -8.20
CA HIS A 27 9.11 25.96 -8.54
C HIS A 27 10.38 26.28 -9.35
N VAL A 28 11.56 25.96 -8.81
CA VAL A 28 12.82 26.01 -9.57
C VAL A 28 13.02 24.64 -10.23
N ILE A 29 12.73 24.57 -11.53
CA ILE A 29 12.99 23.39 -12.37
C ILE A 29 14.45 23.44 -12.83
N GLY A 30 15.21 22.37 -12.62
CA GLY A 30 16.61 22.28 -13.02
C GLY A 30 16.76 22.09 -14.55
N PRO A 31 17.92 22.48 -15.13
CA PRO A 31 18.13 22.42 -16.59
C PRO A 31 18.10 21.00 -17.20
N GLY A 32 18.13 19.94 -16.38
CA GLY A 32 17.93 18.56 -16.81
C GLY A 32 16.45 18.20 -17.04
N ASP A 33 15.53 18.83 -16.32
CA ASP A 33 14.10 18.53 -16.37
C ASP A 33 13.39 19.21 -17.54
N GLN A 34 13.93 20.33 -18.02
CA GLN A 34 13.39 21.04 -19.19
C GLN A 34 13.57 20.22 -20.49
N LYS A 35 14.69 19.49 -20.64
CA LYS A 35 14.92 18.61 -21.79
C LYS A 35 14.06 17.34 -21.74
N ASN A 36 13.75 16.83 -20.55
CA ASN A 36 12.87 15.67 -20.39
C ASN A 36 11.40 16.06 -20.63
N LEU A 37 10.99 17.27 -20.23
CA LEU A 37 9.65 17.80 -20.50
C LEU A 37 9.45 18.10 -21.99
N GLU A 38 10.42 18.70 -22.66
CA GLU A 38 10.37 18.94 -24.11
C GLU A 38 10.39 17.64 -24.92
N ARG A 39 11.06 16.58 -24.42
CA ARG A 39 11.06 15.25 -25.06
C ARG A 39 9.74 14.51 -24.87
N ALA A 40 9.12 14.64 -23.70
CA ALA A 40 7.80 14.08 -23.40
C ALA A 40 6.69 14.78 -24.21
N LEU A 41 6.76 16.10 -24.37
CA LEU A 41 5.80 16.86 -25.17
C LEU A 41 5.92 16.55 -26.67
N ARG A 42 7.15 16.43 -27.21
CA ARG A 42 7.35 16.02 -28.62
C ARG A 42 6.94 14.57 -28.91
N GLN A 43 7.06 13.65 -27.94
CA GLN A 43 6.56 12.28 -28.10
C GLN A 43 5.03 12.21 -28.05
N HIS A 44 4.37 13.15 -27.36
CA HIS A 44 2.92 13.23 -27.34
C HIS A 44 2.35 13.81 -28.64
N GLU A 45 3.00 14.82 -29.23
CA GLU A 45 2.59 15.46 -30.50
C GLU A 45 2.79 14.54 -31.74
N LEU A 46 3.78 13.65 -31.74
CA LEU A 46 4.02 12.72 -32.85
C LEU A 46 3.09 11.48 -32.86
N SER A 47 2.23 11.32 -31.85
CA SER A 47 1.30 10.19 -31.75
C SER A 47 -0.10 10.46 -32.32
N HIS A 48 -0.36 11.67 -32.82
CA HIS A 48 -1.70 12.12 -33.25
C HIS A 48 -1.91 12.27 -34.76
N ASP A 49 -0.92 11.94 -35.60
CA ASP A 49 -1.08 11.94 -37.06
C ASP A 49 -0.68 10.58 -37.66
N HIS A 50 -1.61 9.62 -37.63
CA HIS A 50 -1.91 8.70 -38.74
C HIS A 50 -2.95 7.63 -38.32
N PRO A 51 -4.00 7.37 -39.13
CA PRO A 51 -5.01 6.37 -38.82
C PRO A 51 -4.54 4.98 -39.28
N HIS A 52 -4.48 4.00 -38.39
CA HIS A 52 -4.39 2.59 -38.77
C HIS A 52 -5.79 1.96 -38.87
N PRO A 53 -6.09 1.20 -39.95
CA PRO A 53 -7.42 0.65 -40.18
C PRO A 53 -7.68 -0.60 -39.33
N ALA A 54 -8.92 -0.73 -38.85
CA ALA A 54 -9.38 -1.88 -38.09
C ALA A 54 -9.37 -3.19 -38.93
N PRO A 55 -9.03 -4.35 -38.35
CA PRO A 55 -9.12 -5.63 -39.06
C PRO A 55 -10.59 -6.05 -39.20
N ARG A 56 -11.01 -6.30 -40.45
CA ARG A 56 -12.31 -6.90 -40.80
C ARG A 56 -12.28 -8.40 -40.47
N LEU A 57 -13.22 -8.86 -39.64
CA LEU A 57 -13.52 -10.29 -39.47
C LEU A 57 -14.31 -10.79 -40.69
N ALA A 58 -13.82 -11.84 -41.34
CA ALA A 58 -14.51 -12.55 -42.41
C ALA A 58 -15.39 -13.70 -41.82
N PRO A 59 -16.56 -14.01 -42.43
CA PRO A 59 -17.49 -14.99 -41.88
C PRO A 59 -17.04 -16.44 -42.17
N ALA A 60 -17.24 -17.32 -41.19
CA ALA A 60 -17.00 -18.75 -41.31
C ALA A 60 -18.02 -19.40 -42.27
N ARG A 61 -17.51 -20.20 -43.21
CA ARG A 61 -18.29 -21.04 -44.12
C ARG A 61 -18.83 -22.25 -43.36
N VAL A 62 -20.15 -22.47 -43.46
CA VAL A 62 -20.83 -23.72 -43.09
C VAL A 62 -20.93 -24.59 -44.34
N ALA A 63 -20.66 -25.88 -44.21
CA ALA A 63 -21.04 -26.91 -45.18
C ALA A 63 -21.84 -28.02 -44.46
N PRO A 64 -22.77 -28.70 -45.18
CA PRO A 64 -24.00 -29.24 -44.59
C PRO A 64 -24.09 -30.79 -44.63
N ASP A 65 -25.27 -31.26 -44.21
CA ASP A 65 -25.88 -32.60 -44.37
C ASP A 65 -25.49 -33.68 -43.36
N ALA A 66 -26.38 -34.58 -42.91
CA ALA A 66 -27.84 -34.73 -42.96
C ALA A 66 -28.18 -35.97 -42.11
N ALA A 67 -29.30 -35.97 -41.38
CA ALA A 67 -30.21 -37.12 -41.27
C ALA A 67 -31.42 -36.80 -40.37
N ARG A 68 -32.59 -36.87 -41.01
CA ARG A 68 -33.94 -36.84 -40.45
C ARG A 68 -34.20 -38.04 -39.53
N LEU A 69 -35.10 -37.88 -38.57
CA LEU A 69 -36.26 -38.76 -38.36
C LEU A 69 -37.34 -38.05 -37.52
N ASP A 70 -38.60 -38.37 -37.84
CA ASP A 70 -39.84 -37.62 -37.64
C ASP A 70 -40.48 -37.62 -36.23
N ALA A 71 -41.19 -36.50 -36.00
CA ALA A 71 -42.48 -36.26 -35.33
C ALA A 71 -43.08 -37.26 -34.31
N SER A 72 -43.40 -36.76 -33.10
CA SER A 72 -44.75 -36.24 -32.75
C SER A 72 -45.00 -36.17 -31.23
N ALA A 73 -45.88 -35.23 -30.85
CA ALA A 73 -46.66 -35.08 -29.61
C ALA A 73 -46.30 -33.90 -28.70
N ALA A 74 -47.34 -33.09 -28.47
CA ALA A 74 -47.37 -31.77 -27.86
C ALA A 74 -47.22 -31.77 -26.33
N GLY A 75 -46.67 -30.70 -25.77
CA GLY A 75 -46.71 -30.44 -24.33
C GLY A 75 -45.87 -29.24 -23.88
N ARG A 76 -46.53 -28.08 -23.76
CA ARG A 76 -46.12 -26.81 -23.12
C ARG A 76 -44.90 -26.87 -22.18
N ARG A 77 -43.90 -25.99 -22.40
CA ARG A 77 -43.14 -25.22 -21.39
C ARG A 77 -42.23 -24.18 -22.08
N THR A 78 -42.11 -23.01 -21.45
CA THR A 78 -41.37 -21.80 -21.83
C THR A 78 -39.85 -22.03 -21.93
N PRO A 79 -39.10 -21.35 -22.84
CA PRO A 79 -37.66 -21.50 -22.91
C PRO A 79 -36.90 -20.52 -22.00
N GLU A 80 -35.84 -21.08 -21.43
CA GLU A 80 -34.85 -20.53 -20.52
C GLU A 80 -33.98 -19.44 -21.17
N SER A 81 -33.59 -18.49 -20.32
CA SER A 81 -32.57 -17.49 -20.57
C SER A 81 -31.15 -18.07 -20.48
N VAL A 82 -30.31 -17.51 -21.33
CA VAL A 82 -28.90 -17.79 -21.62
C VAL A 82 -28.03 -17.88 -20.36
N ARG A 83 -27.25 -18.98 -20.29
CA ARG A 83 -26.17 -19.25 -19.35
C ARG A 83 -25.01 -18.26 -19.52
N THR A 84 -24.65 -17.55 -18.45
CA THR A 84 -23.31 -17.00 -18.23
C THR A 84 -22.49 -17.98 -17.38
N LEU A 85 -21.29 -18.30 -17.86
CA LEU A 85 -20.34 -19.23 -17.23
C LEU A 85 -19.78 -18.65 -15.93
N GLN A 86 -20.29 -19.15 -14.80
CA GLN A 86 -19.61 -19.10 -13.50
C GLN A 86 -18.70 -20.34 -13.37
N GLY A 87 -17.39 -20.11 -13.37
CA GLY A 87 -16.39 -21.10 -12.98
C GLY A 87 -15.91 -20.82 -11.55
N ALA A 88 -16.59 -21.45 -10.58
CA ALA A 88 -16.05 -21.60 -9.23
C ALA A 88 -14.90 -22.62 -9.27
N VAL A 89 -13.69 -22.21 -8.88
CA VAL A 89 -12.60 -23.15 -8.58
C VAL A 89 -12.41 -23.18 -7.07
N GLY A 90 -13.29 -23.93 -6.41
CA GLY A 90 -13.04 -24.46 -5.08
C GLY A 90 -12.11 -25.66 -5.20
N ASN A 91 -11.06 -25.70 -4.38
CA ASN A 91 -10.19 -26.86 -4.23
C ASN A 91 -10.99 -28.05 -3.70
N ARG A 92 -11.45 -28.93 -4.59
CA ARG A 92 -11.87 -30.29 -4.26
C ARG A 92 -10.77 -31.25 -4.65
N ALA A 93 -10.16 -31.86 -3.63
CA ALA A 93 -9.29 -33.01 -3.79
C ALA A 93 -10.08 -34.15 -4.47
N VAL A 94 -9.58 -34.62 -5.61
CA VAL A 94 -10.07 -35.84 -6.25
C VAL A 94 -9.01 -36.91 -6.00
N THR A 95 -9.33 -37.82 -5.10
CA THR A 95 -8.65 -39.11 -4.93
C THR A 95 -9.04 -40.01 -6.11
N ALA A 96 -8.07 -40.32 -6.98
CA ALA A 96 -8.18 -41.42 -7.93
C ALA A 96 -7.00 -42.36 -7.71
N ALA A 97 -7.31 -43.54 -7.19
CA ALA A 97 -6.38 -44.65 -7.01
C ALA A 97 -6.23 -45.41 -8.32
N LEU A 98 -5.02 -45.48 -8.86
CA LEU A 98 -4.53 -46.58 -9.71
C LEU A 98 -3.01 -46.67 -9.52
N GLY A 99 -2.54 -47.79 -8.95
CA GLY A 99 -1.15 -47.98 -8.56
C GLY A 99 -0.22 -48.41 -9.69
N ARG A 100 1.07 -48.07 -9.55
CA ARG A 100 2.21 -49.01 -9.53
C ARG A 100 3.53 -48.26 -9.29
N GLY A 101 4.18 -48.59 -8.16
CA GLY A 101 5.62 -48.66 -7.94
C GLY A 101 6.52 -47.46 -8.29
N GLY A 102 6.85 -46.66 -7.27
CA GLY A 102 7.98 -45.74 -7.28
C GLY A 102 8.02 -44.94 -5.97
N GLN A 103 9.14 -45.00 -5.24
CA GLN A 103 9.33 -44.42 -3.91
C GLN A 103 8.75 -43.00 -3.78
N ALA A 104 7.68 -42.87 -2.99
CA ALA A 104 7.08 -41.59 -2.67
C ALA A 104 7.94 -40.86 -1.63
N GLY A 105 8.72 -39.89 -2.08
CA GLY A 105 9.13 -38.80 -1.21
C GLY A 105 7.89 -38.17 -0.59
N THR A 106 7.94 -37.90 0.71
CA THR A 106 6.87 -37.21 1.45
C THR A 106 6.44 -35.97 0.65
N PRO A 107 5.15 -35.78 0.35
CA PRO A 107 4.71 -34.57 -0.34
C PRO A 107 5.08 -33.38 0.54
N VAL A 108 6.01 -32.53 0.09
CA VAL A 108 6.27 -31.24 0.72
C VAL A 108 4.95 -30.47 0.61
N GLN A 109 4.22 -30.41 1.71
CA GLN A 109 3.00 -29.63 1.83
C GLN A 109 3.39 -28.20 1.45
N ARG A 110 2.81 -27.66 0.37
CA ARG A 110 3.04 -26.26 -0.01
C ARG A 110 2.49 -25.41 1.13
N VAL A 111 3.36 -24.94 2.01
CA VAL A 111 3.01 -24.05 3.12
C VAL A 111 2.64 -22.71 2.48
N GLY A 112 1.35 -22.50 2.26
CA GLY A 112 0.83 -21.19 1.83
C GLY A 112 0.96 -20.18 2.97
N ALA A 113 0.85 -18.89 2.65
CA ALA A 113 0.74 -17.86 3.68
C ALA A 113 -0.52 -18.12 4.54
N PRO A 114 -0.44 -17.97 5.87
CA PRO A 114 -1.61 -18.02 6.73
C PRO A 114 -2.71 -17.04 6.27
N PRO A 115 -4.00 -17.40 6.40
CA PRO A 115 -5.08 -16.46 6.16
C PRO A 115 -5.08 -15.35 7.23
N PHE A 116 -5.64 -14.18 6.90
CA PHE A 116 -5.85 -13.12 7.88
C PHE A 116 -6.86 -13.55 8.96
N GLY A 117 -6.59 -13.15 10.21
CA GLY A 117 -7.55 -13.25 11.30
C GLY A 117 -8.77 -12.36 11.04
N LYS A 118 -9.95 -12.83 11.46
CA LYS A 118 -11.24 -12.16 11.17
C LYS A 118 -12.10 -11.90 12.40
N ARG A 119 -11.66 -12.32 13.58
CA ARG A 119 -12.40 -12.23 14.85
C ARG A 119 -11.57 -11.40 15.82
N PHE A 120 -12.10 -10.28 16.29
CA PHE A 120 -11.41 -9.35 17.20
C PHE A 120 -12.33 -8.92 18.34
N SER A 121 -11.81 -8.66 19.53
CA SER A 121 -12.60 -8.19 20.69
C SER A 121 -12.97 -6.70 20.65
N GLY A 122 -12.54 -5.98 19.62
CA GLY A 122 -12.79 -4.56 19.43
C GLY A 122 -12.41 -4.13 18.02
N SER A 123 -12.24 -2.83 17.83
CA SER A 123 -11.76 -2.30 16.55
C SER A 123 -10.40 -2.90 16.18
N SER A 124 -10.24 -3.19 14.90
CA SER A 124 -9.03 -3.79 14.34
C SER A 124 -8.43 -2.91 13.25
N LEU A 125 -7.13 -3.06 13.02
CA LEU A 125 -6.43 -2.40 11.93
C LEU A 125 -5.48 -3.38 11.22
N GLY A 126 -5.35 -3.20 9.91
CA GLY A 126 -4.27 -3.72 9.07
C GLY A 126 -3.72 -2.61 8.18
N THR A 127 -2.49 -2.77 7.71
CA THR A 127 -1.78 -1.72 6.94
C THR A 127 -1.18 -2.32 5.69
N GLU A 128 -1.15 -1.54 4.63
CA GLU A 128 -0.55 -1.88 3.34
C GLU A 128 0.50 -0.80 3.02
N SER A 129 1.71 -1.22 2.69
CA SER A 129 2.84 -0.33 2.37
C SER A 129 3.51 -0.78 1.09
N GLU A 130 3.25 -0.08 0.00
CA GLU A 130 3.98 -0.26 -1.26
C GLU A 130 5.41 0.26 -1.12
N LEU A 131 6.38 -0.58 -1.49
CA LEU A 131 7.80 -0.26 -1.45
C LEU A 131 8.30 0.23 -2.81
N SER A 132 9.37 1.00 -2.80
CA SER A 132 10.02 1.50 -4.02
C SER A 132 11.55 1.32 -3.99
N GLY A 133 12.18 1.52 -5.16
CA GLY A 133 13.62 1.35 -5.36
C GLY A 133 14.07 -0.09 -5.67
N PHE A 134 13.12 -1.02 -5.74
CA PHE A 134 13.34 -2.41 -6.13
C PHE A 134 12.02 -3.06 -6.56
N VAL A 135 12.09 -4.25 -7.16
CA VAL A 135 10.95 -5.03 -7.64
C VAL A 135 11.06 -6.50 -7.25
N CYS A 136 9.95 -7.21 -7.36
CA CYS A 136 9.96 -8.68 -7.40
C CYS A 136 9.57 -9.16 -8.79
N ALA A 137 10.05 -10.34 -9.19
CA ALA A 137 9.58 -11.01 -10.39
C ALA A 137 9.17 -12.46 -10.09
N LEU A 138 8.01 -12.86 -10.62
CA LEU A 138 7.39 -14.17 -10.40
C LEU A 138 6.65 -14.64 -11.66
N PRO A 139 6.36 -15.94 -11.82
CA PRO A 139 5.44 -16.43 -12.85
C PRO A 139 4.07 -15.74 -12.81
N MET A 140 3.43 -15.54 -13.97
CA MET A 140 2.16 -14.83 -14.09
C MET A 140 1.05 -15.39 -13.16
N ASN A 141 1.02 -16.70 -12.97
CA ASN A 141 0.06 -17.41 -12.12
C ASN A 141 0.53 -17.65 -10.68
N ALA A 142 1.64 -17.06 -10.26
CA ALA A 142 2.13 -17.18 -8.89
C ALA A 142 1.15 -16.55 -7.89
N SER A 143 1.12 -17.11 -6.68
CA SER A 143 0.42 -16.54 -5.52
C SER A 143 0.81 -15.07 -5.33
N ARG A 144 -0.12 -14.26 -4.81
CA ARG A 144 0.16 -12.86 -4.42
C ARG A 144 1.27 -12.81 -3.37
N THR A 145 1.16 -13.65 -2.34
CA THR A 145 2.12 -13.70 -1.23
C THR A 145 3.23 -14.70 -1.51
N PHE A 146 4.48 -14.27 -1.35
CA PHE A 146 5.67 -15.12 -1.57
C PHE A 146 6.59 -15.23 -0.35
N ALA A 147 6.43 -14.36 0.66
CA ALA A 147 7.06 -14.53 1.96
C ALA A 147 6.17 -14.00 3.10
N VAL A 148 6.44 -14.42 4.33
CA VAL A 148 5.73 -14.01 5.55
C VAL A 148 6.75 -13.79 6.66
N VAL A 149 6.55 -12.75 7.48
CA VAL A 149 7.26 -12.56 8.74
C VAL A 149 6.39 -13.00 9.90
N ARG A 150 6.98 -13.77 10.80
CA ARG A 150 6.38 -14.22 12.06
C ARG A 150 7.17 -13.71 13.25
N SER A 151 6.48 -13.53 14.37
CA SER A 151 7.12 -13.47 15.68
C SER A 151 7.83 -14.80 15.95
N ALA A 152 9.07 -14.72 16.38
CA ALA A 152 9.85 -15.90 16.71
C ALA A 152 9.40 -16.55 18.02
N GLN A 153 8.77 -15.77 18.91
CA GLN A 153 8.41 -16.19 20.26
C GLN A 153 7.19 -17.12 20.27
N ASP A 154 6.17 -16.77 19.48
CA ASP A 154 4.84 -17.41 19.51
C ASP A 154 4.35 -17.85 18.11
N ASP A 155 5.19 -17.74 17.08
CA ASP A 155 4.91 -18.08 15.69
C ASP A 155 3.75 -17.28 15.04
N LYS A 156 3.32 -16.20 15.70
CA LYS A 156 2.25 -15.33 15.22
C LYS A 156 2.65 -14.68 13.90
N PRO A 157 1.83 -14.76 12.84
CA PRO A 157 2.11 -14.07 11.59
C PRO A 157 1.88 -12.56 11.74
N LEU A 158 2.83 -11.76 11.25
CA LEU A 158 2.86 -10.30 11.44
C LEU A 158 2.74 -9.53 10.12
N VAL A 159 3.47 -9.95 9.09
CA VAL A 159 3.52 -9.24 7.80
C VAL A 159 3.59 -10.24 6.64
N GLN A 160 2.81 -10.03 5.60
CA GLN A 160 2.96 -10.70 4.30
C GLN A 160 3.81 -9.84 3.36
N VAL A 161 4.69 -10.48 2.61
CA VAL A 161 5.39 -9.87 1.47
C VAL A 161 4.67 -10.31 0.19
N THR A 162 4.13 -9.33 -0.53
CA THR A 162 3.25 -9.57 -1.67
C THR A 162 3.74 -8.89 -2.93
N LYS A 163 3.40 -9.46 -4.09
CA LYS A 163 3.44 -8.75 -5.36
C LYS A 163 2.18 -7.89 -5.50
N ASP A 164 2.32 -6.68 -5.99
CA ASP A 164 1.19 -5.77 -6.25
C ASP A 164 1.10 -5.38 -7.74
N MET A 165 1.47 -4.16 -8.10
CA MET A 165 1.30 -3.63 -9.46
C MET A 165 2.25 -4.31 -10.46
N VAL A 166 1.70 -4.84 -11.56
CA VAL A 166 2.48 -5.39 -12.68
C VAL A 166 3.21 -4.25 -13.39
N GLN A 167 4.51 -4.42 -13.61
CA GLN A 167 5.40 -3.45 -14.30
C GLN A 167 5.87 -3.95 -15.69
N GLY A 168 5.49 -5.16 -16.08
CA GLY A 168 5.79 -5.74 -17.39
C GLY A 168 6.57 -7.06 -17.31
N PRO A 169 6.99 -7.63 -18.45
CA PRO A 169 7.68 -8.91 -18.49
C PRO A 169 9.09 -8.84 -17.88
N TYR A 170 9.50 -9.90 -17.18
CA TYR A 170 10.84 -10.02 -16.60
C TYR A 170 11.86 -10.54 -17.63
N PRO A 171 12.96 -9.81 -17.93
CA PRO A 171 13.90 -10.17 -19.00
C PRO A 171 14.93 -11.24 -18.62
N ASN A 172 15.00 -11.64 -17.35
CA ASN A 172 15.97 -12.63 -16.84
C ASN A 172 17.45 -12.30 -17.14
N PRO A 173 17.96 -11.13 -16.72
CA PRO A 173 19.29 -10.64 -17.11
C PRO A 173 20.46 -11.51 -16.60
N LYS A 174 20.23 -12.33 -15.56
CA LYS A 174 21.21 -13.30 -15.03
C LYS A 174 21.04 -14.73 -15.57
N ASN A 175 20.20 -14.94 -16.58
CA ASN A 175 19.95 -16.26 -17.19
C ASN A 175 19.57 -17.35 -16.17
N LEU A 176 18.73 -17.02 -15.20
CA LEU A 176 18.32 -17.92 -14.11
C LEU A 176 17.45 -19.05 -14.67
N PRO A 177 17.82 -20.34 -14.48
CA PRO A 177 17.07 -21.47 -15.03
C PRO A 177 15.59 -21.49 -14.60
N MET A 178 15.30 -21.08 -13.36
CA MET A 178 13.94 -21.06 -12.81
C MET A 178 13.00 -20.07 -13.51
N ALA A 179 13.55 -19.06 -14.20
CA ALA A 179 12.83 -18.01 -14.91
C ALA A 179 12.68 -18.28 -16.42
N ASN A 180 13.21 -19.40 -16.94
CA ASN A 180 13.10 -19.78 -18.35
C ASN A 180 11.68 -20.23 -18.77
N SER A 181 10.76 -20.37 -17.81
CA SER A 181 9.37 -20.79 -18.07
C SER A 181 8.38 -20.13 -17.11
N GLY A 182 7.13 -19.97 -17.56
CA GLY A 182 6.03 -19.44 -16.74
C GLY A 182 5.72 -17.95 -16.93
N GLN A 183 6.21 -17.32 -18.00
CA GLN A 183 5.90 -15.94 -18.38
C GLN A 183 6.06 -14.97 -17.20
N TRP A 184 7.28 -14.87 -16.67
CA TRP A 184 7.54 -14.08 -15.48
C TRP A 184 7.22 -12.60 -15.72
N GLN A 185 6.60 -11.99 -14.71
CA GLN A 185 6.26 -10.57 -14.68
C GLN A 185 7.00 -9.92 -13.52
N ILE A 186 7.38 -8.66 -13.74
CA ILE A 186 7.89 -7.75 -12.72
C ILE A 186 6.70 -7.13 -12.01
N HIS A 187 6.80 -7.00 -10.70
CA HIS A 187 5.80 -6.37 -9.86
C HIS A 187 6.47 -5.45 -8.83
N THR A 188 5.75 -4.42 -8.40
CA THR A 188 6.06 -3.74 -7.14
C THR A 188 5.86 -4.69 -5.97
N VAL A 189 6.51 -4.39 -4.85
CA VAL A 189 6.43 -5.18 -3.62
C VAL A 189 5.61 -4.38 -2.61
N GLU A 190 4.62 -5.04 -2.03
CA GLU A 190 3.78 -4.45 -0.98
C GLU A 190 3.85 -5.31 0.28
N LEU A 191 4.01 -4.63 1.41
CA LEU A 191 3.98 -5.22 2.75
C LEU A 191 2.57 -5.08 3.32
N VAL A 192 1.93 -6.21 3.64
CA VAL A 192 0.56 -6.25 4.18
C VAL A 192 0.60 -6.82 5.59
N THR A 193 0.26 -6.04 6.61
CA THR A 193 0.26 -6.54 7.99
C THR A 193 -0.95 -7.44 8.24
N TYR A 194 -0.78 -8.48 9.04
CA TYR A 194 -1.92 -9.24 9.56
C TYR A 194 -2.68 -8.34 10.53
N PRO A 195 -4.01 -8.27 10.47
CA PRO A 195 -4.75 -7.34 11.31
C PRO A 195 -4.54 -7.61 12.81
N SER A 196 -4.56 -6.56 13.63
CA SER A 196 -4.59 -6.62 15.10
C SER A 196 -5.68 -5.75 15.66
N LEU A 197 -5.92 -5.87 16.96
CA LEU A 197 -6.56 -4.80 17.72
C LEU A 197 -5.76 -3.50 17.59
N ILE A 198 -6.45 -2.38 17.78
CA ILE A 198 -5.83 -1.05 17.89
C ILE A 198 -5.18 -0.93 19.29
N ASP A 199 -4.02 -1.57 19.44
CA ASP A 199 -3.22 -1.61 20.66
C ASP A 199 -1.77 -1.25 20.34
N ASP A 200 -1.17 -0.34 21.12
CA ASP A 200 0.17 0.20 20.85
C ASP A 200 1.24 -0.89 20.81
N GLY A 201 1.13 -1.92 21.64
CA GLY A 201 2.07 -3.05 21.66
C GLY A 201 1.98 -3.88 20.38
N GLN A 202 0.76 -4.28 19.99
CA GLN A 202 0.53 -5.07 18.78
C GLN A 202 0.86 -4.32 17.48
N VAL A 203 0.63 -3.01 17.46
CA VAL A 203 1.01 -2.13 16.35
C VAL A 203 2.53 -2.00 16.28
N GLN A 204 3.19 -1.76 17.42
CA GLN A 204 4.65 -1.64 17.45
C GLN A 204 5.36 -2.93 17.03
N GLU A 205 4.83 -4.09 17.40
CA GLU A 205 5.32 -5.40 16.97
C GLU A 205 5.33 -5.52 15.42
N ARG A 206 4.25 -5.13 14.76
CA ARG A 206 4.17 -5.11 13.29
C ARG A 206 5.11 -4.09 12.66
N ASN A 207 5.21 -2.90 13.26
CA ASN A 207 6.12 -1.86 12.81
C ASN A 207 7.57 -2.33 12.84
N ASN A 208 7.98 -3.04 13.90
CA ASN A 208 9.30 -3.63 14.03
C ASN A 208 9.53 -4.76 13.02
N ALA A 209 8.54 -5.64 12.79
CA ALA A 209 8.61 -6.66 11.75
C ALA A 209 8.77 -6.06 10.34
N VAL A 210 8.13 -4.92 10.07
CA VAL A 210 8.32 -4.16 8.83
C VAL A 210 9.74 -3.56 8.76
N GLN A 211 10.30 -3.01 9.84
CA GLN A 211 11.69 -2.53 9.82
C GLN A 211 12.67 -3.67 9.52
N PHE A 212 12.49 -4.82 10.15
CA PHE A 212 13.26 -6.02 9.85
C PHE A 212 13.20 -6.36 8.35
N LEU A 213 12.01 -6.34 7.73
CA LEU A 213 11.89 -6.56 6.28
C LEU A 213 12.64 -5.51 5.45
N LEU A 214 12.56 -4.23 5.81
CA LEU A 214 13.28 -3.17 5.10
C LEU A 214 14.80 -3.39 5.15
N GLU A 215 15.34 -3.84 6.29
CA GLU A 215 16.75 -4.22 6.43
C GLU A 215 17.10 -5.43 5.57
N VAL A 216 16.25 -6.47 5.59
CA VAL A 216 16.38 -7.64 4.72
C VAL A 216 16.45 -7.23 3.25
N PHE A 217 15.53 -6.39 2.78
CA PHE A 217 15.51 -5.96 1.38
C PHE A 217 16.73 -5.14 1.02
N ARG A 218 17.19 -4.23 1.90
CA ARG A 218 18.42 -3.46 1.65
C ARG A 218 19.62 -4.38 1.50
N ALA A 219 19.82 -5.32 2.42
CA ALA A 219 20.93 -6.28 2.33
C ALA A 219 20.80 -7.18 1.08
N HIS A 220 19.59 -7.64 0.78
CA HIS A 220 19.32 -8.52 -0.37
C HIS A 220 19.58 -7.81 -1.70
N THR A 221 19.03 -6.61 -1.89
CA THR A 221 19.21 -5.83 -3.13
C THR A 221 20.67 -5.40 -3.33
N CYS A 222 21.43 -5.18 -2.27
CA CYS A 222 22.86 -4.85 -2.37
C CYS A 222 23.76 -6.02 -2.78
N SER A 223 23.47 -7.26 -2.36
CA SER A 223 24.42 -8.38 -2.52
C SER A 223 23.86 -9.61 -3.21
N HIS A 224 22.55 -9.72 -3.32
CA HIS A 224 21.82 -10.89 -3.84
C HIS A 224 20.71 -10.48 -4.82
N THR A 225 20.89 -9.36 -5.54
CA THR A 225 19.93 -8.93 -6.57
C THR A 225 19.70 -10.02 -7.61
N HIS A 226 18.45 -10.19 -8.04
CA HIS A 226 17.97 -11.29 -8.89
C HIS A 226 18.06 -12.69 -8.25
N GLU A 227 18.22 -12.79 -6.93
CA GLU A 227 18.04 -14.05 -6.21
C GLU A 227 16.68 -14.10 -5.50
N PRO A 228 16.13 -15.29 -5.24
CA PRO A 228 15.02 -15.46 -4.31
C PRO A 228 15.40 -15.00 -2.90
N LEU A 229 14.44 -14.46 -2.15
CA LEU A 229 14.60 -14.26 -0.71
C LEU A 229 14.94 -15.60 -0.05
N ARG A 230 15.68 -15.51 1.06
CA ARG A 230 16.03 -16.67 1.89
C ARG A 230 15.32 -16.54 3.24
N ALA A 231 14.93 -17.68 3.81
CA ALA A 231 14.45 -17.70 5.17
C ALA A 231 15.57 -17.27 6.11
N GLN A 232 15.25 -16.40 7.07
CA GLN A 232 16.22 -15.89 8.04
C GLN A 232 15.53 -15.36 9.28
N THR A 233 16.29 -15.24 10.36
CA THR A 233 15.85 -14.69 11.65
C THR A 233 16.55 -13.35 11.89
N SER A 234 15.86 -12.39 12.50
CA SER A 234 16.46 -11.13 12.92
C SER A 234 17.59 -11.36 13.93
N GLU A 235 18.56 -10.43 13.99
CA GLU A 235 19.74 -10.56 14.86
C GLU A 235 19.37 -10.67 16.34
N ASP A 236 18.32 -9.97 16.76
CA ASP A 236 17.75 -10.01 18.12
C ASP A 236 16.89 -11.27 18.38
N GLY A 237 16.74 -12.15 17.40
CA GLY A 237 15.98 -13.38 17.49
C GLY A 237 14.45 -13.18 17.57
N GLN A 238 13.94 -11.97 17.38
CA GLN A 238 12.52 -11.63 17.58
C GLN A 238 11.62 -11.98 16.39
N TYR A 239 12.14 -11.97 15.16
CA TYR A 239 11.35 -12.12 13.94
C TYR A 239 11.95 -13.18 13.02
N ARG A 240 11.08 -13.98 12.37
CA ARG A 240 11.47 -14.95 11.35
C ARG A 240 10.82 -14.61 10.02
N LEU A 241 11.62 -14.48 8.96
CA LEU A 241 11.18 -14.45 7.57
C LEU A 241 11.07 -15.89 7.04
N GLU A 242 9.88 -16.25 6.56
CA GLU A 242 9.58 -17.52 5.91
C GLU A 242 9.24 -17.30 4.43
N VAL A 243 9.84 -18.09 3.54
CA VAL A 243 9.56 -18.03 2.11
C VAL A 243 8.52 -19.08 1.75
N VAL A 244 7.31 -18.62 1.41
CA VAL A 244 6.17 -19.49 1.06
C VAL A 244 6.03 -19.72 -0.45
N GLY A 245 6.66 -18.86 -1.26
CA GLY A 245 6.66 -18.95 -2.72
C GLY A 245 8.06 -19.02 -3.29
N ALA A 246 8.67 -20.22 -3.37
CA ALA A 246 10.08 -20.36 -3.77
C ALA A 246 10.42 -19.92 -5.21
N ARG A 247 9.42 -19.74 -6.10
CA ARG A 247 9.64 -19.27 -7.49
C ARG A 247 9.44 -17.76 -7.60
N HIS A 248 10.40 -17.01 -7.07
CA HIS A 248 10.47 -15.56 -7.20
C HIS A 248 11.92 -15.09 -7.21
N VAL A 249 12.15 -13.84 -7.62
CA VAL A 249 13.39 -13.11 -7.38
C VAL A 249 13.07 -11.72 -6.88
N VAL A 250 14.01 -11.13 -6.14
CA VAL A 250 13.99 -9.72 -5.74
C VAL A 250 15.17 -9.02 -6.41
N ALA A 251 14.91 -7.92 -7.11
CA ALA A 251 15.90 -7.21 -7.92
C ALA A 251 15.88 -5.71 -7.64
N SER A 252 17.08 -5.12 -7.55
CA SER A 252 17.27 -3.67 -7.37
C SER A 252 16.69 -2.87 -8.55
N GLY A 253 16.27 -1.63 -8.28
CA GLY A 253 15.79 -0.72 -9.30
C GLY A 253 14.58 -1.28 -10.04
N THR A 254 14.67 -1.31 -11.38
CA THR A 254 13.59 -1.78 -12.26
C THR A 254 13.61 -3.30 -12.49
N GLY A 255 14.69 -3.99 -12.13
CA GLY A 255 14.88 -5.41 -12.39
C GLY A 255 15.10 -5.75 -13.87
N MET A 256 15.44 -4.74 -14.68
CA MET A 256 15.71 -4.91 -16.12
C MET A 256 17.18 -5.25 -16.39
N HIS A 257 18.09 -4.81 -15.51
CA HIS A 257 19.52 -5.00 -15.65
C HIS A 257 20.07 -5.88 -14.52
N ALA A 258 21.17 -6.60 -14.78
CA ALA A 258 21.75 -7.53 -13.80
C ALA A 258 22.23 -6.84 -12.51
N GLU A 259 22.58 -5.56 -12.60
CA GLU A 259 23.03 -4.71 -11.50
C GLU A 259 22.39 -3.32 -11.64
N GLU A 260 21.81 -2.82 -10.55
CA GLU A 260 21.23 -1.49 -10.40
C GLU A 260 21.44 -1.05 -8.94
N ASP A 261 21.48 0.27 -8.69
CA ASP A 261 21.70 0.81 -7.35
C ASP A 261 20.55 0.45 -6.40
N ALA A 262 20.90 -0.12 -5.23
CA ALA A 262 19.94 -0.44 -4.20
C ALA A 262 19.38 0.84 -3.55
N SER A 263 18.06 0.98 -3.52
CA SER A 263 17.41 2.21 -3.05
C SER A 263 16.08 1.97 -2.31
N VAL A 264 15.97 0.83 -1.61
CA VAL A 264 14.76 0.42 -0.87
C VAL A 264 14.19 1.54 -0.01
N ARG A 265 12.95 1.92 -0.32
CA ARG A 265 12.17 2.98 0.34
C ARG A 265 10.74 2.53 0.59
N MET A 266 10.11 3.13 1.60
CA MET A 266 8.69 2.99 1.90
C MET A 266 8.08 4.41 1.92
N PRO A 267 7.65 4.93 0.75
CA PRO A 267 7.08 6.27 0.66
C PRO A 267 5.72 6.34 1.36
N PRO A 268 5.41 7.44 2.09
CA PRO A 268 4.10 7.62 2.72
C PRO A 268 2.91 7.58 1.74
N ALA A 269 3.12 8.00 0.49
CA ALA A 269 2.09 7.98 -0.55
C ALA A 269 1.67 6.56 -0.97
N GLY A 270 2.51 5.54 -0.71
CA GLY A 270 2.20 4.14 -0.93
C GLY A 270 1.57 3.45 0.28
N GLN A 271 1.22 4.20 1.33
CA GLN A 271 0.68 3.65 2.57
C GLN A 271 -0.84 3.78 2.64
N GLN A 272 -1.48 2.68 3.00
CA GLN A 272 -2.91 2.56 3.22
C GLN A 272 -3.16 1.86 4.56
N LEU A 273 -4.33 2.10 5.14
CA LEU A 273 -4.75 1.48 6.39
C LEU A 273 -6.19 0.99 6.24
N THR A 274 -6.44 -0.27 6.61
CA THR A 274 -7.79 -0.83 6.69
C THR A 274 -8.20 -0.97 8.15
N MET A 275 -9.31 -0.35 8.52
CA MET A 275 -9.89 -0.40 9.86
C MET A 275 -11.18 -1.21 9.86
N GLY A 276 -11.33 -2.12 10.82
CA GLY A 276 -12.57 -2.86 11.07
C GLY A 276 -13.22 -2.42 12.37
N VAL A 277 -14.51 -2.10 12.33
CA VAL A 277 -15.33 -1.72 13.49
C VAL A 277 -16.59 -2.57 13.55
N ALA A 278 -17.29 -2.62 14.69
CA ALA A 278 -18.60 -3.26 14.75
C ALA A 278 -19.58 -2.49 13.85
N ALA A 279 -20.24 -3.19 12.93
CA ALA A 279 -21.09 -2.58 11.92
C ALA A 279 -22.26 -1.79 12.53
N GLU A 280 -22.82 -2.28 13.63
CA GLU A 280 -23.95 -1.66 14.35
C GLU A 280 -23.62 -0.32 15.01
N ASP A 281 -22.33 -0.05 15.25
CA ASP A 281 -21.85 1.18 15.88
C ASP A 281 -21.67 2.32 14.86
N PHE A 282 -21.58 2.02 13.55
CA PHE A 282 -21.40 3.04 12.52
C PHE A 282 -22.61 3.98 12.44
N GLY A 283 -22.35 5.30 12.48
CA GLY A 283 -23.36 6.35 12.44
C GLY A 283 -23.89 6.76 13.83
N THR A 284 -23.42 6.13 14.90
CA THR A 284 -23.80 6.51 16.27
C THR A 284 -23.02 7.74 16.74
N GLY A 285 -21.82 7.98 16.20
CA GLY A 285 -20.84 8.90 16.76
C GLY A 285 -20.38 8.53 18.19
N ALA A 286 -20.80 7.37 18.72
CA ALA A 286 -20.48 6.87 20.06
C ALA A 286 -19.40 5.79 19.97
N THR A 287 -18.61 5.63 21.03
CA THR A 287 -17.58 4.58 21.12
C THR A 287 -17.92 3.62 22.25
N ARG A 288 -17.68 2.31 22.05
CA ARG A 288 -17.90 1.28 23.08
C ARG A 288 -16.89 1.35 24.22
N GLU A 289 -15.71 1.96 24.00
CA GLU A 289 -14.65 2.03 25.02
C GLU A 289 -14.11 3.47 25.22
N PRO A 290 -13.91 3.91 26.47
CA PRO A 290 -13.18 5.14 26.79
C PRO A 290 -11.69 5.00 26.44
N GLY A 291 -11.14 5.92 25.64
CA GLY A 291 -9.70 5.96 25.28
C GLY A 291 -9.38 5.62 23.81
N HIS A 292 -10.33 5.00 23.09
CA HIS A 292 -10.26 4.65 21.66
C HIS A 292 -11.38 5.39 20.90
N GLY A 293 -11.39 6.72 21.02
CA GLY A 293 -12.59 7.57 20.91
C GLY A 293 -12.89 8.23 19.56
N ASP A 294 -11.99 8.12 18.58
CA ASP A 294 -12.03 8.96 17.37
C ASP A 294 -12.18 8.16 16.07
N GLU A 295 -12.11 6.83 16.13
CA GLU A 295 -12.16 5.92 14.99
C GLU A 295 -13.50 6.02 14.25
N LEU A 296 -14.62 5.89 14.97
CA LEU A 296 -15.95 5.97 14.37
C LEU A 296 -16.24 7.39 13.86
N LYS A 297 -15.83 8.44 14.57
CA LYS A 297 -15.96 9.82 14.09
C LYS A 297 -15.14 10.06 12.83
N LEU A 298 -13.94 9.51 12.76
CA LEU A 298 -13.08 9.59 11.60
C LEU A 298 -13.69 8.84 10.41
N LEU A 299 -14.24 7.65 10.62
CA LEU A 299 -14.93 6.90 9.57
C LEU A 299 -16.21 7.62 9.10
N GLU A 300 -16.99 8.17 10.02
CA GLU A 300 -18.17 8.99 9.73
C GLU A 300 -17.82 10.36 9.10
N SER A 301 -16.55 10.78 9.11
CA SER A 301 -16.09 11.99 8.41
C SER A 301 -15.87 11.77 6.91
N ALA A 302 -16.07 10.54 6.42
CA ALA A 302 -15.92 10.21 5.02
C ALA A 302 -16.79 11.12 4.13
N PRO A 303 -16.24 11.68 3.03
CA PRO A 303 -16.94 12.70 2.24
C PRO A 303 -18.19 12.16 1.51
N TRP A 304 -18.31 10.85 1.38
CA TRP A 304 -19.48 10.19 0.78
C TRP A 304 -20.59 9.90 1.80
N TYR A 305 -20.30 9.87 3.10
CA TYR A 305 -21.28 9.53 4.13
C TYR A 305 -22.14 10.75 4.49
N ARG A 306 -23.44 10.61 4.32
CA ARG A 306 -24.44 11.67 4.57
C ARG A 306 -25.26 11.34 5.81
N ARG A 307 -24.81 11.83 6.96
CA ARG A 307 -25.46 11.59 8.25
C ARG A 307 -26.90 12.12 8.30
N GLU A 308 -27.18 13.18 7.57
CA GLU A 308 -28.52 13.79 7.45
C GLU A 308 -29.58 12.83 6.88
N LEU A 309 -29.18 11.79 6.14
CA LEU A 309 -30.11 10.77 5.62
C LEU A 309 -30.77 9.95 6.74
N ALA A 310 -30.18 9.91 7.95
CA ALA A 310 -30.82 9.30 9.10
C ALA A 310 -32.08 10.08 9.52
N ALA A 311 -32.06 11.42 9.43
CA ALA A 311 -33.23 12.24 9.71
C ALA A 311 -34.31 12.06 8.62
N GLU A 312 -33.91 11.91 7.35
CA GLU A 312 -34.84 11.57 6.27
C GLU A 312 -35.54 10.22 6.53
N ALA A 313 -34.79 9.21 6.95
CA ALA A 313 -35.36 7.91 7.32
C ALA A 313 -36.40 8.07 8.43
N ALA A 314 -36.06 8.79 9.49
CA ALA A 314 -36.94 9.02 10.63
C ALA A 314 -38.25 9.71 10.24
N GLN A 315 -38.21 10.67 9.29
CA GLN A 315 -39.42 11.33 8.78
C GLN A 315 -40.32 10.39 7.98
N ARG A 316 -39.77 9.35 7.36
CA ARG A 316 -40.50 8.39 6.51
C ARG A 316 -40.99 7.17 7.29
N MET A 317 -40.38 6.85 8.44
CA MET A 317 -40.75 5.70 9.28
C MET A 317 -42.23 5.63 9.70
N PRO A 318 -42.92 6.75 10.02
CA PRO A 318 -44.35 6.70 10.35
C PRO A 318 -45.23 6.14 9.23
N GLY A 319 -44.79 6.23 7.97
CA GLY A 319 -45.52 5.72 6.81
C GLY A 319 -45.23 4.25 6.46
N LEU A 320 -44.45 3.54 7.26
CA LEU A 320 -44.08 2.15 6.98
C LEU A 320 -45.20 1.16 7.32
N SER A 321 -45.16 0.02 6.63
CA SER A 321 -46.12 -1.07 6.81
C SER A 321 -46.08 -1.69 8.21
N ALA A 322 -44.92 -1.68 8.86
CA ALA A 322 -44.72 -2.10 10.24
C ALA A 322 -43.68 -1.20 10.93
N GLN A 323 -43.91 -0.90 12.20
CA GLN A 323 -43.00 -0.06 12.98
C GLN A 323 -41.77 -0.87 13.43
N PRO A 324 -40.55 -0.32 13.30
CA PRO A 324 -39.34 -1.01 13.71
C PRO A 324 -39.22 -1.10 15.23
N GLY A 325 -38.60 -2.19 15.72
CA GLY A 325 -38.29 -2.35 17.13
C GLY A 325 -37.20 -1.38 17.60
N ASP A 326 -36.23 -1.10 16.73
CA ASP A 326 -35.19 -0.10 16.94
C ASP A 326 -35.14 0.93 15.79
N PRO A 327 -35.97 2.00 15.86
CA PRO A 327 -35.98 3.05 14.84
C PRO A 327 -34.62 3.72 14.63
N ALA A 328 -33.81 3.85 15.69
CA ALA A 328 -32.53 4.53 15.60
C ALA A 328 -31.53 3.72 14.77
N SER A 329 -31.46 2.40 14.98
CA SER A 329 -30.60 1.52 14.17
C SER A 329 -31.05 1.43 12.72
N VAL A 330 -32.37 1.41 12.48
CA VAL A 330 -32.92 1.48 11.11
C VAL A 330 -32.47 2.76 10.40
N ALA A 331 -32.55 3.92 11.08
CA ALA A 331 -32.15 5.20 10.51
C ALA A 331 -30.65 5.22 10.13
N ARG A 332 -29.77 4.66 10.97
CA ARG A 332 -28.33 4.59 10.72
C ARG A 332 -27.99 3.67 9.55
N VAL A 333 -28.56 2.45 9.53
CA VAL A 333 -28.34 1.49 8.43
C VAL A 333 -28.88 2.05 7.11
N TYR A 334 -30.04 2.71 7.13
CA TYR A 334 -30.56 3.42 5.96
C TYR A 334 -29.57 4.49 5.49
N ALA A 335 -29.10 5.36 6.38
CA ALA A 335 -28.19 6.46 6.04
C ALA A 335 -26.89 5.95 5.39
N TYR A 336 -26.30 4.88 5.95
CA TYR A 336 -25.12 4.25 5.38
C TYR A 336 -25.37 3.72 3.96
N LEU A 337 -26.40 2.88 3.79
CA LEU A 337 -26.69 2.24 2.50
C LEU A 337 -27.10 3.25 1.43
N ALA A 338 -27.91 4.23 1.80
CA ALA A 338 -28.31 5.32 0.91
C ALA A 338 -27.09 6.15 0.47
N SER A 339 -26.17 6.46 1.40
CA SER A 339 -24.93 7.17 1.09
C SER A 339 -24.06 6.41 0.08
N VAL A 340 -23.86 5.10 0.29
CA VAL A 340 -23.07 4.26 -0.62
C VAL A 340 -23.71 4.16 -2.00
N ILE A 341 -25.04 3.98 -2.07
CA ILE A 341 -25.79 3.92 -3.34
C ILE A 341 -25.66 5.25 -4.08
N ASP A 342 -25.94 6.36 -3.42
CA ASP A 342 -25.90 7.68 -4.03
C ASP A 342 -24.48 8.04 -4.51
N PHE A 343 -23.45 7.69 -3.73
CA PHE A 343 -22.07 7.96 -4.11
C PHE A 343 -21.61 7.08 -5.27
N THR A 344 -21.98 5.79 -5.26
CA THR A 344 -21.72 4.89 -6.39
C THR A 344 -22.37 5.42 -7.67
N ALA A 345 -23.62 5.86 -7.60
CA ALA A 345 -24.31 6.47 -8.75
C ALA A 345 -23.57 7.71 -9.29
N GLY A 346 -23.08 8.57 -8.39
CA GLY A 346 -22.24 9.72 -8.75
C GLY A 346 -20.95 9.32 -9.47
N LEU A 347 -20.29 8.24 -9.04
CA LEU A 347 -19.10 7.69 -9.71
C LEU A 347 -19.43 7.12 -11.09
N LEU A 348 -20.56 6.42 -11.24
CA LEU A 348 -20.99 5.90 -12.54
C LEU A 348 -21.18 7.03 -13.56
N ALA A 349 -21.83 8.13 -13.13
CA ALA A 349 -22.01 9.31 -13.95
C ALA A 349 -20.67 10.02 -14.25
N LYS A 350 -19.87 10.29 -13.21
CA LYS A 350 -18.57 11.01 -13.32
C LYS A 350 -17.59 10.31 -14.25
N TYR A 351 -17.49 8.98 -14.17
CA TYR A 351 -16.54 8.19 -14.94
C TYR A 351 -17.14 7.48 -16.15
N ARG A 352 -18.42 7.71 -16.45
CA ARG A 352 -19.14 7.07 -17.56
C ARG A 352 -18.99 5.55 -17.51
N LEU A 353 -19.21 4.98 -16.33
CA LEU A 353 -19.11 3.55 -16.10
C LEU A 353 -20.46 2.89 -16.38
N PRO A 354 -20.55 1.97 -17.36
CA PRO A 354 -21.75 1.19 -17.55
C PRO A 354 -21.96 0.22 -16.37
N MET A 355 -23.21 0.08 -15.94
CA MET A 355 -23.60 -0.83 -14.86
C MET A 355 -25.06 -1.21 -15.00
N GLU A 356 -25.38 -2.50 -14.87
CA GLU A 356 -26.75 -3.00 -15.06
C GLU A 356 -27.32 -2.49 -16.41
N ASP A 357 -28.44 -1.76 -16.40
CA ASP A 357 -29.07 -1.18 -17.59
C ASP A 357 -28.65 0.28 -17.86
N TYR A 358 -27.70 0.82 -17.09
CA TYR A 358 -27.18 2.18 -17.27
C TYR A 358 -26.03 2.18 -18.28
N GLU A 359 -26.27 2.83 -19.43
CA GLU A 359 -25.29 3.04 -20.49
C GLU A 359 -25.05 4.56 -20.66
N PRO A 360 -23.98 5.11 -20.07
CA PRO A 360 -23.63 6.51 -20.22
C PRO A 360 -23.12 6.82 -21.63
N GLU A 361 -23.39 8.03 -22.13
CA GLU A 361 -22.88 8.48 -23.42
C GLU A 361 -21.35 8.68 -23.40
N GLY A 362 -20.68 8.23 -24.48
CA GLY A 362 -19.24 8.38 -24.67
C GLY A 362 -18.41 7.26 -24.05
N ASN A 363 -17.09 7.33 -24.23
CA ASN A 363 -16.18 6.29 -23.74
C ASN A 363 -16.03 6.35 -22.22
N PRO A 364 -15.94 5.18 -21.53
CA PRO A 364 -15.61 5.11 -20.11
C PRO A 364 -14.31 5.84 -19.79
N LEU A 365 -14.32 6.63 -18.73
CA LEU A 365 -13.16 7.37 -18.24
C LEU A 365 -12.38 6.59 -17.18
N ALA A 366 -12.81 5.38 -16.83
CA ALA A 366 -12.18 4.43 -15.92
C ALA A 366 -12.48 2.98 -16.35
N PHE A 367 -11.69 2.01 -15.89
CA PHE A 367 -11.88 0.59 -16.23
C PHE A 367 -13.04 -0.07 -15.46
N GLY A 368 -13.53 0.56 -14.40
CA GLY A 368 -14.62 0.06 -13.56
C GLY A 368 -14.49 0.57 -12.13
N LEU A 369 -15.32 0.05 -11.22
CA LEU A 369 -15.29 0.42 -9.80
C LEU A 369 -13.96 0.07 -9.10
N THR A 370 -13.21 -0.89 -9.62
CA THR A 370 -11.91 -1.31 -9.09
C THR A 370 -10.74 -0.48 -9.59
N ASP A 371 -10.96 0.44 -10.55
CA ASP A 371 -9.91 1.32 -11.07
C ASP A 371 -9.37 2.21 -9.92
N PRO A 372 -8.02 2.33 -9.75
CA PRO A 372 -7.43 3.10 -8.66
C PRO A 372 -7.97 4.52 -8.52
N LYS A 373 -8.24 5.23 -9.63
CA LYS A 373 -8.77 6.61 -9.53
C LYS A 373 -10.20 6.64 -9.00
N VAL A 374 -11.00 5.62 -9.29
CA VAL A 374 -12.37 5.49 -8.76
C VAL A 374 -12.34 5.12 -7.27
N LYS A 375 -11.43 4.22 -6.88
CA LYS A 375 -11.20 3.89 -5.45
C LYS A 375 -10.78 5.13 -4.66
N ASN A 376 -9.90 5.96 -5.21
CA ASN A 376 -9.37 7.15 -4.52
C ASN A 376 -10.44 8.21 -4.23
N GLU A 377 -11.50 8.30 -5.03
CA GLU A 377 -12.63 9.22 -4.78
C GLU A 377 -13.40 8.91 -3.50
N TRP A 378 -13.38 7.65 -3.04
CA TRP A 378 -14.01 7.30 -1.76
C TRP A 378 -13.29 7.92 -0.57
N HIS A 379 -11.97 8.17 -0.68
CA HIS A 379 -11.06 8.53 0.41
C HIS A 379 -11.00 7.49 1.55
N ILE A 380 -12.13 7.18 2.17
CA ILE A 380 -12.38 6.08 3.09
C ILE A 380 -13.26 5.06 2.36
N LEU A 381 -12.66 4.04 1.75
CA LEU A 381 -13.30 3.08 0.87
C LEU A 381 -13.93 1.92 1.68
N PRO A 382 -15.25 1.67 1.58
CA PRO A 382 -15.84 0.47 2.17
C PRO A 382 -15.24 -0.82 1.58
N ARG A 383 -14.79 -1.72 2.45
CA ARG A 383 -14.23 -3.03 2.10
C ARG A 383 -15.12 -4.20 2.49
N THR A 384 -16.21 -3.94 3.20
CA THR A 384 -17.28 -4.91 3.45
C THR A 384 -18.44 -4.64 2.49
N ARG A 385 -19.07 -5.70 2.00
CA ARG A 385 -20.28 -5.61 1.18
C ARG A 385 -21.34 -4.76 1.89
N PRO A 386 -21.77 -3.64 1.30
CA PRO A 386 -22.62 -2.68 2.00
C PRO A 386 -23.92 -3.30 2.54
N LYS A 387 -24.51 -4.22 1.76
CA LYS A 387 -25.76 -4.91 2.12
C LYS A 387 -25.68 -5.68 3.44
N ASN A 388 -24.48 -6.10 3.88
CA ASN A 388 -24.28 -6.79 5.15
C ASN A 388 -24.64 -5.92 6.37
N MET A 389 -24.71 -4.59 6.21
CA MET A 389 -25.21 -3.70 7.28
C MET A 389 -26.66 -4.01 7.69
N LEU A 390 -27.45 -4.69 6.84
CA LEU A 390 -28.80 -5.14 7.21
C LEU A 390 -28.79 -6.31 8.19
N ASP A 391 -27.66 -7.02 8.32
CA ASP A 391 -27.53 -8.17 9.22
C ASP A 391 -27.36 -7.74 10.69
N THR A 392 -27.15 -6.44 10.95
CA THR A 392 -27.16 -5.87 12.31
C THR A 392 -28.58 -5.60 12.83
N LEU A 393 -29.60 -5.72 11.98
CA LEU A 393 -30.99 -5.45 12.33
C LEU A 393 -31.79 -6.74 12.52
N ASP A 394 -32.68 -6.74 13.50
CA ASP A 394 -33.58 -7.84 13.81
C ASP A 394 -34.97 -7.66 13.17
N GLY A 395 -35.71 -8.77 13.04
CA GLY A 395 -37.12 -8.86 12.65
C GLY A 395 -37.75 -7.65 11.93
N SER A 396 -38.50 -6.85 12.69
CA SER A 396 -39.24 -5.68 12.18
C SER A 396 -38.31 -4.54 11.76
N SER A 397 -37.20 -4.34 12.47
CA SER A 397 -36.18 -3.33 12.15
C SER A 397 -35.56 -3.58 10.78
N ARG A 398 -35.17 -4.82 10.49
CA ARG A 398 -34.64 -5.21 9.16
C ARG A 398 -35.66 -5.00 8.07
N SER A 399 -36.92 -5.37 8.33
CA SER A 399 -38.02 -5.21 7.37
C SER A 399 -38.29 -3.73 7.05
N ALA A 400 -38.31 -2.87 8.07
CA ALA A 400 -38.46 -1.42 7.94
C ALA A 400 -37.32 -0.80 7.11
N ALA A 401 -36.06 -1.17 7.37
CA ALA A 401 -34.92 -0.69 6.60
C ALA A 401 -35.02 -1.08 5.12
N MET A 402 -35.40 -2.33 4.83
CA MET A 402 -35.62 -2.82 3.47
C MET A 402 -36.73 -2.04 2.75
N GLU A 403 -37.84 -1.74 3.44
CA GLU A 403 -38.97 -0.98 2.87
C GLU A 403 -38.57 0.48 2.55
N LEU A 404 -37.84 1.15 3.46
CA LEU A 404 -37.31 2.48 3.25
C LEU A 404 -36.36 2.52 2.04
N LEU A 405 -35.43 1.56 1.94
CA LEU A 405 -34.48 1.47 0.83
C LEU A 405 -35.17 1.15 -0.50
N ARG A 406 -36.20 0.31 -0.51
CA ARG A 406 -36.97 -0.02 -1.71
C ARG A 406 -37.74 1.18 -2.26
N THR A 407 -38.22 2.04 -1.38
CA THR A 407 -39.04 3.22 -1.71
C THR A 407 -38.23 4.52 -1.73
N MET A 408 -36.91 4.44 -1.59
CA MET A 408 -36.02 5.60 -1.62
C MET A 408 -36.12 6.31 -2.97
N PRO A 409 -36.31 7.65 -2.99
CA PRO A 409 -36.34 8.40 -4.24
C PRO A 409 -34.93 8.45 -4.86
N PRO A 410 -34.83 8.44 -6.21
CA PRO A 410 -33.55 8.60 -6.89
C PRO A 410 -32.96 10.00 -6.64
N ARG A 411 -31.62 10.07 -6.62
CA ARG A 411 -30.88 11.34 -6.47
C ARG A 411 -29.83 11.47 -7.58
N GLY A 412 -29.73 12.66 -8.18
CA GLY A 412 -28.81 12.92 -9.30
C GLY A 412 -29.32 12.33 -10.62
N ASP A 413 -28.44 11.71 -11.40
CA ASP A 413 -28.83 10.97 -12.61
C ASP A 413 -29.67 9.75 -12.22
N GLU A 414 -30.94 9.78 -12.59
CA GLU A 414 -31.91 8.74 -12.22
C GLU A 414 -31.52 7.35 -12.73
N LYS A 415 -30.99 7.23 -13.95
CA LYS A 415 -30.63 5.91 -14.51
C LYS A 415 -29.39 5.36 -13.82
N ALA A 416 -28.37 6.22 -13.61
CA ALA A 416 -27.17 5.84 -12.87
C ALA A 416 -27.53 5.42 -11.44
N TRP A 417 -28.45 6.16 -10.80
CA TRP A 417 -28.93 5.86 -9.47
C TRP A 417 -29.67 4.54 -9.39
N GLN A 418 -30.60 4.28 -10.32
CA GLN A 418 -31.36 3.02 -10.36
C GLN A 418 -30.43 1.81 -10.58
N ALA A 419 -29.40 1.95 -11.42
CA ALA A 419 -28.37 0.94 -11.61
C ALA A 419 -27.57 0.68 -10.33
N ALA A 420 -27.06 1.73 -9.68
CA ALA A 420 -26.32 1.63 -8.42
C ALA A 420 -27.17 1.02 -7.30
N HIS A 421 -28.44 1.45 -7.17
CA HIS A 421 -29.40 0.90 -6.22
C HIS A 421 -29.61 -0.59 -6.43
N ARG A 422 -29.85 -1.00 -7.68
CA ARG A 422 -30.01 -2.42 -8.03
C ARG A 422 -28.75 -3.21 -7.71
N TYR A 423 -27.59 -2.73 -8.13
CA TYR A 423 -26.31 -3.39 -7.92
C TYR A 423 -26.01 -3.59 -6.42
N ILE A 424 -26.02 -2.51 -5.63
CA ILE A 424 -25.64 -2.55 -4.22
C ILE A 424 -26.72 -3.22 -3.36
N PHE A 425 -27.97 -2.74 -3.42
CA PHE A 425 -29.02 -3.18 -2.50
C PHE A 425 -29.71 -4.48 -2.94
N ARG A 426 -30.11 -4.57 -4.22
CA ARG A 426 -30.82 -5.78 -4.69
C ARG A 426 -29.84 -6.93 -4.94
N GLY A 427 -28.78 -6.67 -5.72
CA GLY A 427 -27.77 -7.64 -6.13
C GLY A 427 -26.74 -7.99 -5.06
N GLY A 428 -26.51 -7.11 -4.08
CA GLY A 428 -25.45 -7.32 -3.09
C GLY A 428 -24.04 -7.12 -3.67
N GLY A 429 -23.89 -6.18 -4.60
CA GLY A 429 -22.63 -5.82 -5.22
C GLY A 429 -21.60 -5.29 -4.21
N GLU A 430 -20.33 -5.47 -4.55
CA GLU A 430 -19.20 -4.97 -3.77
C GLU A 430 -18.83 -3.55 -4.23
N VAL A 431 -18.31 -2.71 -3.33
CA VAL A 431 -17.93 -1.33 -3.70
C VAL A 431 -16.73 -1.31 -4.64
N ALA A 432 -15.70 -2.12 -4.37
CA ALA A 432 -14.50 -2.17 -5.21
C ALA A 432 -13.75 -3.51 -5.08
N GLY A 433 -14.16 -4.49 -5.87
CA GLY A 433 -13.52 -5.81 -5.91
C GLY A 433 -13.94 -6.71 -4.74
N HIS A 434 -13.19 -7.77 -4.47
CA HIS A 434 -13.56 -8.71 -3.41
C HIS A 434 -13.54 -8.04 -2.02
N GLY A 435 -14.67 -8.12 -1.31
CA GLY A 435 -14.83 -7.58 0.03
C GLY A 435 -14.40 -8.55 1.14
N ILE A 436 -14.18 -8.01 2.33
CA ILE A 436 -13.94 -8.75 3.57
C ILE A 436 -15.29 -8.80 4.31
N ASN A 437 -16.03 -9.89 4.08
CA ASN A 437 -17.46 -9.97 4.37
C ASN A 437 -17.83 -10.80 5.59
N ASP A 438 -16.87 -11.53 6.16
CA ASP A 438 -17.04 -12.50 7.24
C ASP A 438 -16.20 -12.15 8.49
N ALA A 439 -15.78 -10.88 8.60
CA ALA A 439 -15.14 -10.38 9.81
C ALA A 439 -16.18 -10.06 10.89
N VAL A 440 -15.79 -10.27 12.15
CA VAL A 440 -16.64 -10.07 13.33
C VAL A 440 -15.89 -9.34 14.45
N VAL A 441 -16.63 -8.48 15.15
CA VAL A 441 -16.22 -7.91 16.44
C VAL A 441 -16.94 -8.66 17.54
N THR A 442 -16.20 -9.13 18.52
CA THR A 442 -16.69 -9.93 19.63
C THR A 442 -16.87 -9.07 20.86
N SER A 443 -18.00 -9.23 21.54
CA SER A 443 -18.21 -8.66 22.86
C SER A 443 -18.43 -9.80 23.87
N ALA A 444 -17.81 -9.70 25.04
CA ALA A 444 -18.11 -10.60 26.15
C ALA A 444 -19.05 -9.91 27.14
N LYS A 445 -20.22 -10.51 27.37
CA LYS A 445 -21.16 -10.07 28.42
C LYS A 445 -21.60 -11.27 29.24
N ASP A 446 -21.51 -11.16 30.56
CA ASP A 446 -21.87 -12.23 31.51
C ASP A 446 -21.21 -13.59 31.20
N GLY A 447 -19.95 -13.55 30.74
CA GLY A 447 -19.17 -14.75 30.38
C GLY A 447 -19.56 -15.42 29.07
N ARG A 448 -20.46 -14.83 28.27
CA ARG A 448 -20.80 -15.29 26.92
C ARG A 448 -20.22 -14.35 25.86
N GLU A 449 -19.44 -14.91 24.94
CA GLU A 449 -19.00 -14.21 23.75
C GLU A 449 -20.12 -14.16 22.72
N THR A 450 -20.36 -12.97 22.17
CA THR A 450 -21.29 -12.74 21.07
C THR A 450 -20.53 -12.09 19.92
N ASP A 451 -20.71 -12.62 18.72
CA ASP A 451 -20.12 -12.12 17.49
C ASP A 451 -21.06 -11.12 16.84
N HIS A 452 -20.54 -9.93 16.55
CA HIS A 452 -21.23 -8.87 15.81
C HIS A 452 -20.57 -8.72 14.44
N PRO A 453 -21.33 -8.55 13.34
CA PRO A 453 -20.75 -8.27 12.03
C PRO A 453 -19.81 -7.07 12.08
N ALA A 454 -18.63 -7.18 11.45
CA ALA A 454 -17.71 -6.07 11.30
C ALA A 454 -17.88 -5.37 9.95
N ALA A 455 -17.74 -4.04 9.94
CA ALA A 455 -17.62 -3.24 8.73
C ALA A 455 -16.17 -2.74 8.58
N LEU A 456 -15.58 -2.96 7.42
CA LEU A 456 -14.19 -2.60 7.12
C LEU A 456 -14.12 -1.41 6.17
N PHE A 457 -13.14 -0.56 6.41
CA PHE A 457 -12.91 0.68 5.68
C PHE A 457 -11.42 0.90 5.42
N GLU A 458 -11.07 1.15 4.16
CA GLU A 458 -9.70 1.37 3.72
C GLU A 458 -9.46 2.86 3.49
N PHE A 459 -8.56 3.44 4.25
CA PHE A 459 -8.06 4.79 4.06
C PHE A 459 -7.11 4.81 2.88
N ARG A 460 -7.56 5.37 1.75
CA ARG A 460 -6.79 5.51 0.51
C ARG A 460 -5.57 6.43 0.68
N THR A 461 -5.66 7.35 1.63
CA THR A 461 -4.55 8.16 2.15
C THR A 461 -4.63 8.14 3.67
N VAL A 462 -3.52 7.84 4.35
CA VAL A 462 -3.48 7.79 5.81
C VAL A 462 -3.56 9.21 6.40
N PRO A 463 -4.62 9.54 7.16
CA PRO A 463 -4.75 10.86 7.79
C PRO A 463 -3.79 10.99 8.98
N ASP A 464 -3.48 12.23 9.38
CA ASP A 464 -2.51 12.52 10.45
C ASP A 464 -2.80 11.78 11.76
N GLN A 465 -4.08 11.68 12.12
CA GLN A 465 -4.56 11.00 13.33
C GLN A 465 -4.19 9.51 13.36
N LEU A 466 -4.00 8.88 12.18
CA LEU A 466 -3.70 7.46 12.04
C LEU A 466 -2.24 7.17 11.70
N LYS A 467 -1.40 8.20 11.51
CA LYS A 467 0.03 8.02 11.16
C LYS A 467 0.81 7.19 12.19
N ARG A 468 0.41 7.23 13.47
CA ARG A 468 1.01 6.43 14.54
C ARG A 468 0.79 4.92 14.38
N TYR A 469 -0.23 4.52 13.62
CA TYR A 469 -0.60 3.11 13.43
C TYR A 469 -0.01 2.48 12.18
N VAL A 470 0.60 3.28 11.29
CA VAL A 470 1.27 2.75 10.10
C VAL A 470 2.78 2.69 10.31
N PRO A 471 3.46 1.65 9.78
CA PRO A 471 4.90 1.56 9.87
C PRO A 471 5.59 2.80 9.30
N GLN A 472 6.51 3.40 10.03
CA GLN A 472 7.32 4.50 9.53
C GLN A 472 8.70 3.95 9.18
N GLN A 473 9.20 4.22 7.97
CA GLN A 473 10.58 3.90 7.65
C GLN A 473 11.48 4.69 8.62
N ARG A 474 12.29 3.99 9.43
CA ARG A 474 13.31 4.67 10.21
C ARG A 474 14.19 5.45 9.24
N GLN A 475 14.23 6.76 9.43
CA GLN A 475 15.28 7.55 8.79
C GLN A 475 16.59 6.97 9.30
N ALA A 476 17.59 6.85 8.42
CA ALA A 476 18.93 6.59 8.93
C ALA A 476 19.19 7.68 9.96
N GLU A 477 19.51 7.30 11.19
CA GLU A 477 20.10 8.25 12.12
C GLU A 477 21.33 8.76 11.39
N VAL A 478 21.22 9.98 10.86
CA VAL A 478 22.42 10.75 10.57
C VAL A 478 22.95 10.99 11.96
N GLU A 479 23.85 10.11 12.40
CA GLU A 479 24.71 10.38 13.53
C GLU A 479 25.53 11.61 13.10
N ILE A 480 24.94 12.80 13.22
CA ILE A 480 25.69 14.04 13.31
C ILE A 480 26.31 13.99 14.69
N SER A 481 27.24 13.06 14.88
CA SER A 481 28.29 13.19 15.87
C SER A 481 29.03 14.45 15.43
N ASP A 482 28.61 15.59 15.98
CA ASP A 482 29.41 16.79 15.90
C ASP A 482 30.68 16.49 16.69
N PRO A 483 31.81 16.16 16.05
CA PRO A 483 33.00 15.65 16.73
C PRO A 483 33.59 16.70 17.67
N LEU A 484 33.17 17.95 17.49
CA LEU A 484 33.60 19.10 18.24
C LEU A 484 32.74 19.33 19.50
N SER A 485 31.64 18.58 19.67
CA SER A 485 30.78 18.67 20.85
C SER A 485 31.49 18.21 22.14
N GLU A 486 32.45 17.28 22.01
CA GLU A 486 33.26 16.77 23.13
C GLU A 486 34.08 17.88 23.82
N PHE A 487 34.39 18.97 23.11
CA PHE A 487 35.13 20.12 23.67
C PHE A 487 34.26 21.07 24.50
N GLY A 488 32.93 20.87 24.56
CA GLY A 488 32.02 21.68 25.38
C GLY A 488 32.22 23.19 25.22
N THR A 489 32.48 23.88 26.33
CA THR A 489 32.71 25.34 26.38
C THR A 489 34.02 25.77 25.69
N ARG A 490 34.99 24.87 25.55
CA ARG A 490 36.33 25.13 24.96
C ARG A 490 36.35 24.89 23.45
N ARG A 491 35.20 24.63 22.84
CA ARG A 491 35.04 24.38 21.40
C ARG A 491 35.70 25.43 20.50
N SER A 492 35.58 26.71 20.83
CA SER A 492 36.14 27.80 20.01
C SER A 492 37.68 27.77 19.98
N GLU A 493 38.31 27.40 21.09
CA GLU A 493 39.76 27.21 21.21
C GLU A 493 40.22 25.95 20.48
N ALA A 494 39.50 24.83 20.63
CA ALA A 494 39.78 23.59 19.93
C ALA A 494 39.69 23.76 18.41
N VAL A 495 38.65 24.45 17.91
CA VAL A 495 38.50 24.78 16.48
C VAL A 495 39.65 25.63 15.97
N ARG A 496 40.13 26.59 16.78
CA ARG A 496 41.32 27.40 16.43
C ARG A 496 42.56 26.51 16.33
N ALA A 497 42.78 25.63 17.30
CA ALA A 497 43.90 24.69 17.30
C ALA A 497 43.86 23.72 16.11
N ILE A 498 42.68 23.19 15.77
CA ILE A 498 42.46 22.34 14.59
C ILE A 498 42.81 23.09 13.31
N ASN A 499 42.29 24.32 13.14
CA ASN A 499 42.57 25.15 11.97
C ASN A 499 44.08 25.44 11.84
N THR A 500 44.75 25.79 12.95
CA THR A 500 46.19 26.01 12.97
C THR A 500 46.97 24.74 12.63
N ARG A 501 46.57 23.58 13.16
CA ARG A 501 47.24 22.31 12.91
C ARG A 501 47.14 21.88 11.44
N VAL A 502 45.94 22.01 10.85
CA VAL A 502 45.71 21.65 9.45
C VAL A 502 46.43 22.61 8.50
N ALA A 503 46.47 23.91 8.82
CA ALA A 503 47.22 24.90 8.04
C ALA A 503 48.74 24.84 8.26
N GLY A 504 49.22 24.01 9.19
CA GLY A 504 50.62 23.93 9.57
C GLY A 504 51.51 23.19 8.55
N PRO A 505 52.82 23.44 8.60
CA PRO A 505 53.80 22.71 7.80
C PRO A 505 53.72 21.20 8.12
N GLY A 506 53.69 20.37 7.08
CA GLY A 506 53.55 18.91 7.19
C GLY A 506 52.12 18.36 7.14
N ASN A 507 51.10 19.24 7.18
CA ASN A 507 49.68 18.85 7.09
C ASN A 507 48.95 19.49 5.91
N VAL A 508 49.30 20.73 5.57
CA VAL A 508 48.54 21.55 4.61
C VAL A 508 48.36 20.91 3.24
N GLU A 509 49.40 20.34 2.64
CA GLU A 509 49.31 19.66 1.34
C GLU A 509 48.54 18.32 1.43
N SER A 510 48.85 17.50 2.44
CA SER A 510 48.18 16.21 2.65
C SER A 510 46.69 16.36 2.95
N PHE A 511 46.31 17.43 3.65
CA PHE A 511 44.90 17.80 3.84
C PHE A 511 44.25 18.25 2.54
N ALA A 512 44.94 19.06 1.75
CA ALA A 512 44.42 19.53 0.47
C ALA A 512 44.16 18.38 -0.51
N ASP A 513 45.06 17.41 -0.58
CA ASP A 513 44.92 16.22 -1.43
C ASP A 513 43.73 15.37 -0.97
N TRP A 514 43.63 15.07 0.33
CA TRP A 514 42.46 14.40 0.88
C TRP A 514 41.16 15.15 0.58
N TYR A 515 41.15 16.47 0.73
CA TYR A 515 39.95 17.28 0.49
C TYR A 515 39.52 17.23 -0.99
N ARG A 516 40.46 17.17 -1.93
CA ARG A 516 40.17 16.99 -3.37
C ARG A 516 39.61 15.61 -3.66
N GLU A 517 40.14 14.56 -3.05
CA GLU A 517 39.62 13.19 -3.18
C GLU A 517 38.18 13.08 -2.70
N GLN A 518 37.85 13.71 -1.56
CA GLN A 518 36.48 13.71 -1.02
C GLN A 518 35.54 14.66 -1.77
N HIS A 519 36.07 15.67 -2.45
CA HIS A 519 35.29 16.68 -3.17
C HIS A 519 35.86 16.95 -4.58
N PRO A 520 35.62 16.05 -5.56
CA PRO A 520 36.18 16.16 -6.92
C PRO A 520 35.88 17.49 -7.62
N ARG A 521 34.75 18.15 -7.28
CA ARG A 521 34.39 19.50 -7.74
C ARG A 521 35.37 20.63 -7.35
N HIS A 522 36.39 20.33 -6.56
CA HIS A 522 37.39 21.28 -6.07
C HIS A 522 38.83 20.88 -6.45
N GLN A 523 38.98 19.95 -7.41
CA GLN A 523 40.27 19.43 -7.85
C GLN A 523 41.26 20.54 -8.27
N ASP A 524 40.78 21.54 -9.02
CA ASP A 524 41.61 22.63 -9.54
C ASP A 524 41.78 23.82 -8.58
N LYS A 525 41.25 23.75 -7.35
CA LYS A 525 41.32 24.87 -6.41
C LYS A 525 42.69 24.93 -5.72
N PRO A 526 43.24 26.14 -5.51
CA PRO A 526 44.50 26.31 -4.79
C PRO A 526 44.32 25.95 -3.32
N VAL A 527 45.39 25.45 -2.68
CA VAL A 527 45.38 24.92 -1.30
C VAL A 527 44.81 25.92 -0.29
N ALA A 528 45.20 27.19 -0.38
CA ALA A 528 44.66 28.26 0.48
C ALA A 528 43.12 28.40 0.35
N ARG A 529 42.57 28.17 -0.85
CA ARG A 529 41.12 28.19 -1.06
C ARG A 529 40.44 26.95 -0.48
N LEU A 530 41.10 25.79 -0.50
CA LEU A 530 40.58 24.57 0.12
C LEU A 530 40.50 24.70 1.65
N LEU A 531 41.53 25.30 2.27
CA LEU A 531 41.53 25.56 3.71
C LEU A 531 40.41 26.50 4.18
N THR A 532 39.98 27.44 3.32
CA THR A 532 38.88 28.37 3.64
C THR A 532 37.50 27.77 3.35
N LEU A 533 37.40 26.84 2.40
CA LEU A 533 36.16 26.13 2.09
C LEU A 533 35.85 25.02 3.08
N ALA A 534 36.88 24.35 3.60
CA ALA A 534 36.70 23.24 4.52
C ALA A 534 36.19 23.70 5.89
N THR A 535 35.14 23.03 6.38
CA THR A 535 34.57 23.27 7.71
C THR A 535 35.50 22.74 8.80
N ALA A 536 35.31 23.24 10.03
CA ALA A 536 36.03 22.73 11.19
C ALA A 536 35.78 21.23 11.42
N GLN A 537 34.59 20.74 11.07
CA GLN A 537 34.24 19.32 11.14
C GLN A 537 35.07 18.49 10.15
N GLN A 538 35.16 18.91 8.89
CA GLN A 538 35.97 18.20 7.88
C GLN A 538 37.46 18.16 8.27
N LYS A 539 37.98 19.27 8.81
CA LYS A 539 39.35 19.35 9.33
C LYS A 539 39.56 18.43 10.53
N SER A 540 38.59 18.36 11.44
CA SER A 540 38.64 17.46 12.60
C SER A 540 38.58 15.99 12.18
N GLN A 541 37.75 15.65 11.19
CA GLN A 541 37.64 14.30 10.66
C GLN A 541 38.98 13.85 10.06
N TRP A 542 39.59 14.69 9.22
CA TRP A 542 40.90 14.37 8.66
C TRP A 542 41.98 14.20 9.73
N LEU A 543 42.03 15.06 10.76
CA LEU A 543 42.98 14.88 11.87
C LEU A 543 42.74 13.56 12.62
N ARG A 544 41.49 13.19 12.89
CA ARG A 544 41.14 11.92 13.56
C ARG A 544 41.62 10.70 12.79
N THR A 545 41.48 10.73 11.46
CA THR A 545 41.78 9.56 10.62
C THR A 545 43.25 9.51 10.21
N SER A 546 43.81 10.66 9.82
CA SER A 546 45.11 10.75 9.15
C SER A 546 46.23 11.16 10.09
N ARG A 547 45.92 11.81 11.22
CA ARG A 547 46.87 12.32 12.22
C ARG A 547 46.38 12.05 13.66
N PRO A 548 46.08 10.79 14.04
CA PRO A 548 45.40 10.46 15.30
C PRO A 548 46.14 10.92 16.56
N GLU A 549 47.48 11.00 16.54
CA GLU A 549 48.28 11.53 17.65
C GLU A 549 48.09 13.04 17.83
N GLN A 550 48.06 13.80 16.72
CA GLN A 550 47.82 15.24 16.76
C GLN A 550 46.39 15.57 17.21
N TRP A 551 45.44 14.70 16.86
CA TRP A 551 44.08 14.77 17.38
C TRP A 551 44.04 14.51 18.89
N ARG A 552 44.76 13.48 19.37
CA ARG A 552 44.87 13.18 20.81
C ARG A 552 45.42 14.36 21.59
N GLU A 553 46.48 15.01 21.12
CA GLU A 553 47.03 16.23 21.75
C GLU A 553 46.02 17.38 21.85
N ILE A 554 45.13 17.53 20.86
CA ILE A 554 44.06 18.54 20.89
C ILE A 554 43.00 18.15 21.94
N LYS A 555 42.64 16.87 22.02
CA LYS A 555 41.73 16.36 23.05
C LYS A 555 42.29 16.49 24.46
N ASP A 556 43.54 16.12 24.68
CA ASP A 556 44.20 16.20 25.98
C ASP A 556 44.36 17.64 26.46
N ARG A 557 44.34 18.61 25.53
CA ARG A 557 44.50 20.04 25.85
C ARG A 557 43.18 20.80 26.01
N PHE A 558 42.12 20.40 25.30
CA PHE A 558 40.87 21.16 25.21
C PHE A 558 39.61 20.33 25.54
N GLY A 559 39.76 19.02 25.77
CA GLY A 559 38.67 18.13 26.13
C GLY A 559 38.12 18.39 27.52
N PRO A 560 37.08 17.64 27.93
CA PRO A 560 36.38 17.86 29.20
C PRO A 560 37.23 17.49 30.42
N GLU A 561 38.27 16.68 30.24
CA GLU A 561 39.24 16.27 31.28
C GLU A 561 40.52 17.13 31.27
N ALA A 562 40.57 18.19 30.45
CA ALA A 562 41.71 19.10 30.28
C ALA A 562 41.45 20.48 30.92
#